data_AF-A0A0D3KBR7-F1
#
_entry.id   AF-A0A0D3KBR7-F1
#
_cell.length_a   1.000
_cell.length_b   1.000
_cell.length_c   1.000
_cell.angle_alpha   90.00
_cell.angle_beta   90.00
_cell.angle_gamma   90.00
#
_symmetry.space_group_name_H-M   'P 1'
#
loop_
_entity.id
_entity.type
_entity.pdbx_description
1 polymer ?
#
loop_
_entity_poly.entity_id
_entity_poly.type
_entity_poly.pdbx_seq_one_letter_code
_entity_poly.pdbx_strand_id
1 'polypeptide(L)' 'MWAILWDWLSVVSHKFKFVPRSLQLACDFMRRYLGVVDVARERLQLVGIGALCLACKHEEV' A
#
# COMPACT_ATOMS: atom_id res chain seq x y z
N MET A 1 10.92 -2.17 -9.33
CA MET A 1 10.73 -1.57 -7.98
C MET A 1 9.33 -1.82 -7.45
N TRP A 2 8.27 -1.44 -8.20
CA TRP A 2 6.87 -1.67 -7.83
C TRP A 2 6.54 -3.12 -7.46
N ALA A 3 7.01 -4.10 -8.26
CA ALA A 3 6.77 -5.51 -8.01
C ALA A 3 7.22 -5.98 -6.62
N ILE A 4 8.34 -5.45 -6.10
CA ILE A 4 8.88 -5.81 -4.78
C ILE A 4 8.04 -5.21 -3.65
N LEU A 5 7.58 -3.96 -3.84
CA LEU A 5 6.70 -3.30 -2.86
C LEU A 5 5.32 -3.96 -2.82
N TRP A 6 4.79 -4.31 -3.99
CA TRP A 6 3.53 -5.03 -4.14
C TRP A 6 3.59 -6.42 -3.49
N ASP A 7 4.65 -7.18 -3.77
CA ASP A 7 4.86 -8.51 -3.18
C ASP A 7 4.87 -8.44 -1.65
N TRP A 8 5.63 -7.48 -1.10
CA TRP A 8 5.67 -7.26 0.34
C TRP A 8 4.30 -6.88 0.93
N LEU A 9 3.57 -5.97 0.29
CA LEU A 9 2.22 -5.56 0.74
C LEU A 9 1.20 -6.70 0.64
N SER A 10 1.33 -7.57 -0.35
CA SER A 10 0.49 -8.77 -0.49
C SER A 10 0.70 -9.72 0.67
N VAL A 11 1.96 -9.98 1.05
CA VAL A 11 2.31 -10.82 2.21
C VAL A 11 1.74 -10.23 3.50
N VAL A 12 1.87 -8.91 3.71
CA VAL A 12 1.29 -8.22 4.87
C VAL A 12 -0.23 -8.37 4.88
N SER A 13 -0.89 -8.06 3.76
CA SER A 13 -2.35 -8.13 3.66
C SER A 13 -2.88 -9.54 3.94
N HIS A 14 -2.19 -10.56 3.43
CA HIS A 14 -2.52 -11.96 3.70
C HIS A 14 -2.33 -12.34 5.17
N LYS A 15 -1.23 -11.89 5.79
CA LYS A 15 -0.92 -12.17 7.20
C LYS A 15 -1.96 -11.57 8.15
N PHE A 16 -2.44 -10.36 7.84
CA PHE A 16 -3.48 -9.68 8.63
C PHE A 16 -4.91 -10.03 8.21
N LYS A 17 -5.08 -10.84 7.16
CA LYS A 17 -6.38 -11.27 6.62
C LYS A 17 -7.29 -10.10 6.24
N PHE A 18 -6.72 -9.02 5.71
CA PHE A 18 -7.49 -7.88 5.19
C PHE A 18 -8.37 -8.32 4.02
N VAL A 19 -9.50 -7.62 3.82
CA VAL A 19 -10.32 -7.82 2.63
C VAL A 19 -9.51 -7.47 1.38
N PRO A 20 -9.69 -8.17 0.25
CA PRO A 20 -8.94 -7.90 -0.98
C PRO A 20 -9.06 -6.45 -1.46
N ARG A 21 -10.19 -5.78 -1.13
CA ARG A 21 -10.46 -4.39 -1.47
C ARG A 21 -9.52 -3.41 -0.76
N SER A 22 -9.10 -3.70 0.47
CA SER A 22 -8.13 -2.91 1.24
C SER A 22 -6.77 -2.82 0.51
N LEU A 23 -6.27 -3.95 0.00
CA LEU A 23 -5.01 -3.97 -0.76
C LEU A 23 -5.14 -3.24 -2.11
N GLN A 24 -6.27 -3.38 -2.80
CA GLN A 24 -6.53 -2.68 -4.05
C GLN A 24 -6.54 -1.15 -3.86
N LEU A 25 -7.22 -0.67 -2.81
CA LEU A 25 -7.26 0.75 -2.44
C LEU A 25 -5.89 1.28 -2.02
N ALA A 26 -5.15 0.53 -1.21
CA ALA A 26 -3.79 0.89 -0.82
C ALA A 26 -2.90 1.10 -2.05
N CYS A 27 -3.03 0.22 -3.05
CA CYS A 27 -2.28 0.33 -4.28
C CYS A 27 -2.70 1.51 -5.17
N ASP A 28 -3.97 1.84 -5.20
CA ASP A 28 -4.46 3.04 -5.88
C ASP A 28 -3.92 4.32 -5.23
N PHE A 29 -3.96 4.41 -3.89
CA PHE A 29 -3.39 5.53 -3.13
C PHE A 29 -1.89 5.70 -3.38
N MET A 30 -1.12 4.61 -3.32
CA MET A 30 0.31 4.67 -3.62
C MET A 30 0.59 5.18 -5.04
N ARG A 31 -0.13 4.66 -6.04
CA ARG A 31 0.07 5.07 -7.44
C ARG A 31 -0.23 6.55 -7.66
N ARG A 32 -1.30 7.07 -7.05
CA ARG A 32 -1.64 8.49 -7.09
C ARG A 32 -0.56 9.35 -6.43
N TYR A 33 -0.10 8.94 -5.25
CA TYR A 33 0.93 9.68 -4.51
C TYR A 33 2.27 9.71 -5.26
N LEU A 34 2.75 8.56 -5.74
CA LEU A 34 4.00 8.45 -6.51
C LEU A 34 3.92 9.08 -7.91
N GLY A 35 2.71 9.32 -8.43
CA GLY A 35 2.51 10.07 -9.67
C GLY A 35 2.71 11.59 -9.51
N VAL A 36 2.71 12.10 -8.28
CA VAL A 36 2.82 13.53 -7.96
C VAL A 36 4.11 13.84 -7.21
N VAL A 37 4.56 12.93 -6.35
CA VAL A 37 5.73 13.12 -5.49
C VAL A 37 6.83 12.14 -5.88
N ASP A 38 8.02 12.67 -6.20
CA ASP A 38 9.20 11.83 -6.34
C ASP A 38 9.72 11.44 -4.95
N VAL A 39 9.84 10.13 -4.72
CA VAL A 39 10.13 9.56 -3.41
C VAL A 39 11.38 8.71 -3.51
N ALA A 40 12.36 9.02 -2.66
CA ALA A 40 13.57 8.22 -2.53
C ALA A 40 13.21 6.75 -2.22
N ARG A 41 13.95 5.81 -2.82
CA ARG A 41 13.70 4.36 -2.73
C ARG A 41 13.55 3.87 -1.28
N GLU A 42 14.34 4.40 -0.37
CA GLU A 42 14.32 4.08 1.06
C GLU A 42 12.99 4.43 1.75
N ARG A 43 12.22 5.39 1.22
CA ARG A 43 10.93 5.82 1.76
C ARG A 43 9.72 5.12 1.12
N LEU A 44 9.92 4.32 0.08
CA LEU A 44 8.81 3.63 -0.61
C LEU A 44 8.04 2.69 0.31
N GLN A 45 8.72 2.03 1.25
CA GLN A 45 8.05 1.18 2.25
C GLN A 45 7.14 1.98 3.18
N LEU A 46 7.57 3.18 3.61
CA LEU A 46 6.76 4.07 4.43
C LEU A 46 5.49 4.50 3.70
N VAL A 47 5.61 4.87 2.42
CA VAL A 47 4.45 5.20 1.57
C VAL A 47 3.49 4.02 1.47
N GLY A 48 4.02 2.80 1.28
CA GLY A 48 3.20 1.59 1.21
C GLY A 48 2.43 1.28 2.50
N ILE A 49 3.10 1.40 3.65
CA ILE A 49 2.45 1.20 4.96
C ILE A 49 1.40 2.29 5.21
N GLY A 50 1.70 3.55 4.90
CA GLY A 50 0.74 4.65 5.06
C GLY A 50 -0.50 4.47 4.20
N ALA A 51 -0.33 4.08 2.93
CA ALA A 51 -1.43 3.79 2.02
C ALA A 51 -2.28 2.60 2.48
N LEU A 52 -1.65 1.52 2.97
CA LEU A 52 -2.36 0.38 3.52
C LEU A 52 -3.15 0.74 4.78
N CYS A 53 -2.55 1.53 5.68
CA CYS A 53 -3.23 2.01 6.89
C CYS A 53 -4.49 2.84 6.54
N LEU A 54 -4.38 3.75 5.56
CA LEU A 54 -5.51 4.54 5.05
C LEU A 54 -6.61 3.65 4.46
N ALA A 55 -6.22 2.66 3.65
CA ALA A 55 -7.18 1.75 3.03
C ALA A 55 -7.90 0.88 4.08
N CYS A 56 -7.18 0.30 5.04
CA CYS A 56 -7.77 -0.49 6.11
C CYS A 56 -8.71 0.36 6.99
N LYS A 57 -8.38 1.62 7.27
CA LYS A 57 -9.27 2.53 8.01
C LYS A 57 -10.59 2.81 7.25
N HIS A 58 -10.61 2.68 5.94
CA HIS A 58 -11.80 2.91 5.12
C HIS A 58 -12.62 1.63 4.93
N GLU A 59 -11.98 0.48 4.74
CA GLU A 59 -12.64 -0.77 4.34
C GLU A 59 -12.89 -1.75 5.48
N GLU A 60 -12.12 -1.69 6.57
CA GLU A 60 -12.19 -2.66 7.70
C GLU A 60 -12.93 -2.10 8.93
N VAL A 61 -13.45 -0.87 8.84
CA VAL A 61 -14.28 -0.21 9.88
C VAL A 61 -15.75 -0.44 9.57
#